data_AF-A0A0N4UPA4-F1
#
_entry.id   AF-A0A0N4UPA4-F1
#
_cell.length_a   1.000
_cell.length_b   1.000
_cell.length_c   1.000
_cell.angle_alpha   90.00
_cell.angle_beta   90.00
_cell.angle_gamma   90.00
#
_symmetry.space_group_name_H-M   'P 1'
#
loop_
_entity.id
_entity.type
_entity.pdbx_description
1 polymer ?
#
loop_
_entity_poly.entity_id
_entity_poly.type
_entity_poly.pdbx_seq_one_letter_code
_entity_poly.pdbx_strand_id
1 'polypeptide(L)'
;MDISDSTSLVVDEKKDGDIYTSGTMFQNGSDGESQRLKHDLKVKIEKSVTDELKRLLVASVGDDLSCHLHSLSEDKVRLASAVDHYASKLKNDHDRAEALEISSDMWRCKFFAMSIRADELLSQRNHLLQHIRDAHSTISQLLDLLNSTTHLSQNSENMISQAKHILSEDITHFFERSPCDEKPRLPKILASNITVACCKNCVHNEIKLFTY
;
A
#
# COMPACT_ATOMS: atom_id res chain seq x y z
N MET A 1 17.64 -3.49 18.13
CA MET A 1 17.16 -3.43 19.52
C MET A 1 17.99 -4.41 20.30
N ASP A 2 19.08 -3.89 20.86
CA ASP A 2 20.01 -4.60 21.72
C ASP A 2 19.30 -4.96 23.03
N ILE A 3 19.43 -6.22 23.46
CA ILE A 3 19.09 -6.64 24.82
C ILE A 3 20.34 -7.30 25.39
N SER A 4 21.17 -6.45 25.98
CA SER A 4 22.04 -6.76 27.12
C SER A 4 21.19 -7.26 28.29
N ASP A 5 21.55 -8.39 28.90
CA ASP A 5 21.90 -8.43 30.34
C ASP A 5 22.27 -9.83 30.83
N SER A 6 23.58 -10.00 31.04
CA SER A 6 24.20 -10.33 32.32
C SER A 6 23.33 -11.07 33.36
N THR A 7 23.63 -12.34 33.60
CA THR A 7 23.37 -12.95 34.92
C THR A 7 24.54 -13.85 35.29
N SER A 8 25.45 -13.29 36.08
CA SER A 8 26.55 -14.00 36.76
C SER A 8 26.00 -14.80 37.93
N LEU A 9 26.14 -16.12 37.90
CA LEU A 9 25.97 -16.98 39.08
C LEU A 9 27.32 -17.17 39.76
N VAL A 10 27.56 -16.39 40.81
CA VAL A 10 28.61 -16.62 41.79
C VAL A 10 28.12 -17.70 42.75
N VAL A 11 28.78 -18.86 42.79
CA VAL A 11 28.56 -19.88 43.81
C VAL A 11 29.65 -19.72 44.87
N ASP A 12 29.29 -19.08 45.99
CA ASP A 12 30.11 -19.01 47.20
C ASP A 12 30.09 -20.38 47.91
N GLU A 13 31.25 -21.05 48.00
CA GLU A 13 31.45 -22.18 48.91
C GLU A 13 31.75 -21.67 50.33
N LYS A 14 30.75 -21.74 51.20
CA LYS A 14 30.87 -21.45 52.63
C LYS A 14 31.45 -22.68 53.37
N LYS A 15 32.62 -22.51 54.00
CA LYS A 15 33.24 -23.47 54.93
C LYS A 15 32.53 -23.41 56.29
N ASP A 16 31.94 -24.52 56.74
CA ASP A 16 31.49 -24.68 58.12
C ASP A 16 32.58 -25.35 58.97
N GLY A 17 32.92 -24.68 60.06
CA GLY A 17 33.88 -25.09 61.08
C GLY A 17 33.26 -25.78 62.29
N ASP A 18 34.15 -26.46 63.01
CA ASP A 18 34.27 -26.69 64.45
C ASP A 18 33.07 -27.18 65.28
N ILE A 19 33.30 -28.27 66.03
CA ILE A 19 33.06 -28.35 67.49
C ILE A 19 33.92 -29.46 68.11
N TYR A 20 34.62 -29.07 69.17
CA TYR A 20 35.52 -29.83 70.05
C TYR A 20 34.82 -30.95 70.83
N THR A 21 35.59 -31.98 71.24
CA THR A 21 35.51 -32.50 72.61
C THR A 21 36.81 -33.22 73.00
N SER A 22 37.57 -32.59 73.90
CA SER A 22 38.63 -33.21 74.70
C SER A 22 37.98 -33.95 75.88
N GLY A 23 38.38 -35.21 76.11
CA GLY A 23 37.89 -36.00 77.24
C GLY A 23 38.61 -37.33 77.42
N THR A 24 39.70 -37.30 78.18
CA THR A 24 40.18 -38.34 79.13
C THR A 24 40.27 -39.82 78.71
N MET A 25 41.52 -40.27 78.51
CA MET A 25 42.20 -41.40 79.17
C MET A 25 41.55 -42.81 79.28
N PHE A 26 42.21 -43.74 78.55
CA PHE A 26 42.45 -45.17 78.82
C PHE A 26 41.31 -46.20 78.63
N GLN A 27 41.64 -47.25 77.86
CA GLN A 27 40.83 -48.40 77.37
C GLN A 27 40.06 -48.11 76.06
N ASN A 28 40.07 -49.04 75.08
CA ASN A 28 39.31 -49.03 73.78
C ASN A 28 40.10 -48.82 72.46
N GLY A 29 41.30 -49.40 72.31
CA GLY A 29 42.06 -49.34 71.04
C GLY A 29 41.33 -49.89 69.81
N SER A 30 40.45 -50.90 69.93
CA SER A 30 39.71 -51.44 68.78
C SER A 30 38.41 -50.69 68.46
N ASP A 31 37.79 -50.05 69.45
CA ASP A 31 36.48 -49.42 69.27
C ASP A 31 36.62 -48.00 68.69
N GLY A 32 37.70 -47.29 69.03
CA GLY A 32 38.04 -45.99 68.44
C GLY A 32 38.36 -46.07 66.94
N GLU A 33 39.05 -47.13 66.49
CA GLU A 33 39.28 -47.36 65.06
C GLU A 33 37.98 -47.72 64.34
N SER A 34 37.13 -48.57 64.95
CA SER A 34 35.81 -48.89 64.39
C SER A 34 34.92 -47.65 64.24
N GLN A 35 34.90 -46.78 65.25
CA GLN A 35 34.13 -45.52 65.22
C GLN A 35 34.67 -44.54 64.17
N ARG A 36 35.99 -44.39 64.05
CA ARG A 36 36.60 -43.56 62.99
C ARG A 36 36.29 -44.08 61.60
N LEU A 37 36.42 -45.38 61.37
CA LEU A 37 36.06 -46.00 60.08
C LEU A 37 34.58 -45.83 59.76
N LYS A 38 33.68 -45.99 60.74
CA LYS A 38 32.24 -45.72 60.57
C LYS A 38 31.98 -44.25 60.23
N HIS A 39 32.63 -43.31 60.90
CA HIS A 39 32.54 -41.89 60.60
C HIS A 39 33.04 -41.59 59.18
N ASP A 40 34.22 -42.10 58.80
CA ASP A 40 34.78 -41.89 57.47
C ASP A 40 33.92 -42.52 56.37
N LEU A 41 33.34 -43.70 56.62
CA LEU A 41 32.36 -44.32 55.72
C LEU A 41 31.09 -43.46 55.61
N LYS A 42 30.58 -42.95 56.74
CA LYS A 42 29.42 -42.06 56.76
C LYS A 42 29.67 -40.80 55.95
N VAL A 43 30.81 -40.13 56.17
CA VAL A 43 31.20 -38.93 55.42
C VAL A 43 31.39 -39.24 53.93
N LYS A 44 31.97 -40.39 53.58
CA LYS A 44 32.10 -40.81 52.17
C LYS A 44 30.73 -41.04 51.51
N ILE A 45 29.80 -41.68 52.21
CA ILE A 45 28.44 -41.91 51.73
C ILE A 45 27.71 -40.56 51.59
N GLU A 46 27.78 -39.68 52.58
CA GLU A 46 27.16 -38.34 52.55
C GLU A 46 27.70 -37.50 51.38
N LYS A 47 29.02 -37.52 51.14
CA LYS A 47 29.63 -36.87 49.97
C LYS A 47 29.16 -37.48 48.66
N SER A 48 29.16 -38.81 48.55
CA SER A 48 28.69 -39.52 47.36
C SER A 48 27.23 -39.21 47.03
N VAL A 49 26.36 -39.18 48.04
CA VAL A 49 24.95 -38.84 47.89
C VAL A 49 24.80 -37.37 47.49
N THR A 50 25.58 -36.46 48.07
CA THR A 50 25.55 -35.03 47.72
C THR A 50 25.97 -34.78 46.28
N ASP A 51 27.04 -35.43 45.82
CA ASP A 51 27.51 -35.32 44.44
C ASP A 51 26.50 -35.90 43.44
N GLU A 52 25.86 -37.03 43.79
CA GLU A 52 24.79 -37.61 43.00
C GLU A 52 23.54 -36.71 42.95
N LEU A 53 23.14 -36.11 44.08
CA LEU A 53 22.03 -35.16 44.13
C LEU A 53 22.32 -33.90 43.31
N LYS A 54 23.54 -33.34 43.40
CA LYS A 54 23.96 -32.20 42.55
C LYS A 54 23.89 -32.57 41.08
N ARG A 55 24.39 -33.75 40.70
CA ARG A 55 24.33 -34.26 39.33
C ARG A 55 22.88 -34.42 38.85
N LEU A 56 22.01 -35.02 39.66
CA LEU A 56 20.59 -35.21 39.33
C LEU A 56 19.85 -33.86 39.25
N LEU A 57 20.16 -32.91 40.14
CA LEU A 57 19.59 -31.56 40.10
C LEU A 57 20.02 -30.81 38.83
N VAL A 58 21.31 -30.84 38.50
CA VAL A 58 21.82 -30.23 37.27
C VAL A 58 21.19 -30.86 36.04
N ALA A 59 21.04 -32.19 36.02
CA ALA A 59 20.32 -32.88 34.95
C ALA A 59 18.85 -32.44 34.86
N SER A 60 18.12 -32.44 35.98
CA SER A 60 16.71 -32.07 36.02
C SER A 60 16.46 -30.61 35.61
N VAL A 61 17.29 -29.67 36.06
CA VAL A 61 17.18 -28.25 35.70
C VAL A 61 17.63 -28.01 34.25
N GLY A 62 18.65 -28.75 33.79
CA GLY A 62 19.12 -28.70 32.41
C GLY A 62 18.05 -29.18 31.42
N ASP A 63 17.36 -30.26 31.74
CA ASP A 63 16.26 -30.80 30.93
C ASP A 63 15.07 -29.83 30.88
N ASP A 64 14.67 -29.25 32.02
CA ASP A 64 13.59 -28.26 32.10
C ASP A 64 13.93 -26.99 31.30
N LEU A 65 15.15 -26.46 31.44
CA LEU A 65 15.61 -25.30 30.68
C LEU A 65 15.67 -25.61 29.17
N SER A 66 16.12 -26.79 28.79
CA SER A 66 16.17 -27.23 27.39
C SER A 66 14.77 -27.27 26.78
N CYS A 67 13.78 -27.79 27.52
CA CYS A 67 12.38 -27.80 27.09
C CYS A 67 11.82 -26.38 26.90
N HIS A 68 12.05 -25.49 27.88
CA HIS A 68 11.63 -24.09 27.79
C HIS A 68 12.29 -23.35 26.63
N LEU A 69 13.60 -23.53 26.42
CA LEU A 69 14.32 -22.94 25.29
C LEU A 69 13.79 -23.46 23.95
N HIS A 70 13.48 -24.75 23.86
CA HIS A 70 12.89 -25.33 22.66
C HIS A 70 11.53 -24.71 22.35
N SER A 71 10.63 -24.64 23.34
CA SER A 71 9.31 -24.00 23.20
C SER A 71 9.43 -22.53 22.78
N LEU A 72 10.34 -21.78 23.40
CA LEU A 72 10.55 -20.36 23.08
C LEU A 72 11.15 -20.18 21.67
N SER A 73 12.02 -21.09 21.25
CA SER A 73 12.59 -21.10 19.90
C SER A 73 11.52 -21.39 18.84
N GLU A 74 10.64 -22.37 19.08
CA GLU A 74 9.51 -22.67 18.21
C GLU A 74 8.55 -21.47 18.12
N ASP A 75 8.18 -20.88 19.25
CA ASP A 75 7.33 -19.69 19.29
C ASP A 75 7.97 -18.49 18.55
N LYS A 76 9.29 -18.32 18.67
CA LYS A 76 10.04 -17.27 17.94
C LYS A 76 9.98 -17.50 16.43
N VAL A 77 10.16 -18.74 15.98
CA VAL A 77 10.06 -19.08 14.55
C VAL A 77 8.63 -18.85 14.05
N ARG A 78 7.62 -19.28 14.81
CA ARG A 78 6.20 -19.07 14.48
C ARG A 78 5.87 -17.58 14.39
N LEU A 79 6.33 -16.78 15.35
CA LEU A 79 6.08 -15.34 15.36
C LEU A 79 6.80 -14.63 14.20
N ALA A 80 8.04 -15.01 13.88
CA ALA A 80 8.76 -14.48 12.72
C ALA A 80 7.99 -14.77 11.42
N SER A 81 7.51 -16.01 11.24
CA SER A 81 6.67 -16.37 10.09
C SER A 81 5.36 -15.58 10.02
N ALA A 82 4.72 -15.32 11.17
CA ALA A 82 3.52 -14.50 11.23
C ALA A 82 3.81 -13.03 10.86
N VAL A 83 4.92 -12.47 11.35
CA VAL A 83 5.35 -11.10 10.99
C VAL A 83 5.60 -10.99 9.48
N ASP A 84 6.32 -11.94 8.88
CA ASP A 84 6.57 -11.96 7.44
C ASP A 84 5.26 -12.05 6.64
N HIS A 85 4.32 -12.90 7.09
CA HIS A 85 2.99 -13.00 6.48
C HIS A 85 2.24 -11.67 6.52
N TYR A 86 2.18 -11.02 7.67
CA TYR A 86 1.50 -9.73 7.83
C TYR A 86 2.21 -8.60 7.08
N ALA A 87 3.54 -8.60 7.00
CA ALA A 87 4.30 -7.64 6.21
C ALA A 87 4.01 -7.77 4.71
N SER A 88 3.96 -9.01 4.20
CA SER A 88 3.58 -9.28 2.81
C SER A 88 2.14 -8.86 2.51
N LYS A 89 1.21 -9.15 3.43
CA LYS A 89 -0.18 -8.72 3.31
C LYS A 89 -0.32 -7.20 3.31
N LEU A 90 0.36 -6.52 4.23
CA LEU A 90 0.35 -5.05 4.32
C LEU A 90 0.88 -4.41 3.03
N LYS A 91 1.94 -4.98 2.44
CA LYS A 91 2.45 -4.51 1.14
C LYS A 91 1.40 -4.64 0.03
N ASN A 92 0.75 -5.80 -0.08
CA ASN A 92 -0.30 -6.01 -1.10
C ASN A 92 -1.50 -5.07 -0.88
N ASP A 93 -1.91 -4.88 0.38
CA ASP A 93 -3.00 -3.96 0.72
C ASP A 93 -2.62 -2.51 0.40
N HIS A 94 -1.35 -2.13 0.55
CA HIS A 94 -0.80 -0.82 0.15
C HIS A 94 -0.83 -0.63 -1.37
N ASP A 95 -0.33 -1.59 -2.15
CA ASP A 95 -0.35 -1.54 -3.62
C ASP A 95 -1.79 -1.45 -4.14
N ARG A 96 -2.73 -2.18 -3.51
CA ARG A 96 -4.16 -2.11 -3.83
C ARG A 96 -4.76 -0.74 -3.50
N ALA A 97 -4.37 -0.13 -2.38
CA ALA A 97 -4.83 1.20 -2.00
C ALA A 97 -4.35 2.26 -3.01
N GLU A 98 -3.09 2.21 -3.43
CA GLU A 98 -2.54 3.10 -4.45
C GLU A 98 -3.28 2.95 -5.80
N ALA A 99 -3.55 1.71 -6.22
CA ALA A 99 -4.32 1.46 -7.45
C ALA A 99 -5.75 2.03 -7.39
N LEU A 100 -6.40 1.95 -6.22
CA LEU A 100 -7.73 2.53 -6.00
C LEU A 100 -7.69 4.06 -5.98
N GLU A 101 -6.64 4.65 -5.40
CA GLU A 101 -6.42 6.11 -5.39
C GLU A 101 -6.26 6.66 -6.82
N ILE A 102 -5.42 6.02 -7.64
CA ILE A 102 -5.24 6.37 -9.06
C ILE A 102 -6.57 6.28 -9.82
N SER A 103 -7.35 5.22 -9.59
CA SER A 103 -8.67 5.05 -10.22
C SER A 103 -9.64 6.15 -9.79
N SER A 104 -9.67 6.48 -8.50
CA SER A 104 -10.48 7.57 -7.96
C SER A 104 -10.15 8.90 -8.64
N ASP A 105 -8.86 9.23 -8.78
CA ASP A 105 -8.43 10.47 -9.44
C ASP A 105 -8.78 10.49 -10.93
N MET A 106 -8.61 9.37 -11.63
CA MET A 106 -9.07 9.24 -13.02
C MET A 106 -10.58 9.51 -13.14
N TRP A 107 -11.39 8.97 -12.23
CA TRP A 107 -12.84 9.19 -12.24
C TRP A 107 -13.20 10.63 -11.89
N ARG A 108 -12.51 11.26 -10.94
CA ARG A 108 -12.67 12.69 -10.63
C ARG A 108 -12.36 13.56 -11.84
N CYS A 109 -11.25 13.30 -12.54
CA CYS A 109 -10.88 14.02 -13.76
C CYS A 109 -11.90 13.81 -14.88
N LYS A 110 -12.36 12.57 -15.11
CA LYS A 110 -13.42 12.26 -16.10
C LYS A 110 -14.71 12.99 -15.78
N PHE A 111 -15.16 12.94 -14.52
CA PHE A 111 -16.37 13.64 -14.08
C PHE A 111 -16.25 15.15 -14.29
N PHE A 112 -15.11 15.74 -13.90
CA PHE A 112 -14.87 17.17 -14.07
C PHE A 112 -14.86 17.60 -15.54
N ALA A 113 -14.18 16.86 -16.41
CA ALA A 113 -14.18 17.11 -17.85
C ALA A 113 -15.59 17.00 -18.47
N MET A 114 -16.38 15.99 -18.08
CA MET A 114 -17.77 15.86 -18.51
C MET A 114 -18.66 17.00 -17.98
N SER A 115 -18.40 17.48 -16.77
CA SER A 115 -19.14 18.58 -16.15
C SER A 115 -18.88 19.89 -16.87
N ILE A 116 -17.60 20.22 -17.13
CA ILE A 116 -17.20 21.36 -17.96
C ILE A 116 -17.85 21.28 -19.34
N ARG A 117 -17.83 20.09 -19.98
CA ARG A 117 -18.43 19.91 -21.30
C ARG A 117 -19.95 20.10 -21.26
N ALA A 118 -20.62 19.65 -20.21
CA ALA A 118 -22.04 19.86 -20.02
C ALA A 118 -22.37 21.36 -19.86
N ASP A 119 -21.58 22.09 -19.08
CA ASP A 119 -21.74 23.54 -18.90
C ASP A 119 -21.51 24.31 -20.21
N GLU A 120 -20.50 23.94 -20.99
CA GLU A 120 -20.24 24.51 -22.32
C GLU A 120 -21.42 24.26 -23.27
N LEU A 121 -21.94 23.02 -23.34
CA LEU A 121 -23.11 22.69 -24.16
C LEU A 121 -24.38 23.43 -23.72
N LEU A 122 -24.59 23.60 -22.41
CA LEU A 122 -25.70 24.38 -21.87
C LEU A 122 -25.58 25.86 -22.25
N SER A 123 -24.37 26.42 -22.18
CA SER A 123 -24.08 27.78 -22.62
C SER A 123 -24.39 27.94 -24.12
N GLN A 124 -23.82 27.07 -24.97
CA GLN A 124 -24.06 27.06 -26.43
C GLN A 124 -25.55 26.96 -26.76
N ARG A 125 -26.28 26.06 -26.08
CA ARG A 125 -27.75 25.93 -26.22
C ARG A 125 -28.47 27.22 -25.85
N ASN A 126 -28.10 27.87 -24.74
CA ASN A 126 -28.75 29.10 -24.31
C ASN A 126 -28.50 30.24 -25.32
N HIS A 127 -27.30 30.35 -25.87
CA HIS A 127 -26.98 31.32 -26.92
C HIS A 127 -27.82 31.04 -28.17
N LEU A 128 -27.83 29.80 -28.67
CA LEU A 128 -28.63 29.43 -29.83
C LEU A 128 -30.14 29.70 -29.63
N LEU A 129 -30.68 29.38 -28.44
CA LEU A 129 -32.07 29.68 -28.10
C LEU A 129 -32.35 31.19 -28.11
N GLN A 130 -31.40 32.01 -27.67
CA GLN A 130 -31.51 33.46 -27.74
C GLN A 130 -31.54 33.94 -29.19
N HIS A 131 -30.61 33.48 -30.04
CA HIS A 131 -30.59 33.81 -31.46
C HIS A 131 -31.89 33.39 -32.18
N ILE A 132 -32.44 32.22 -31.86
CA ILE A 132 -33.75 31.77 -32.40
C ILE A 132 -34.88 32.69 -31.94
N ARG A 133 -34.90 33.11 -30.67
CA ARG A 133 -35.92 34.05 -30.16
C ARG A 133 -35.82 35.40 -30.85
N ASP A 134 -34.61 35.90 -31.08
CA ASP A 134 -34.38 37.17 -31.76
C ASP A 134 -34.83 37.09 -33.23
N ALA A 135 -34.49 36.01 -33.93
CA ALA A 135 -34.98 35.72 -35.29
C ALA A 135 -36.51 35.64 -35.34
N HIS A 136 -37.13 34.92 -34.41
CA HIS A 136 -38.59 34.81 -34.32
C HIS A 136 -39.25 36.17 -34.06
N SER A 137 -38.68 36.99 -33.17
CA SER A 137 -39.14 38.34 -32.87
C SER A 137 -39.09 39.24 -34.11
N THR A 138 -37.97 39.25 -34.85
CA THR A 138 -37.82 40.02 -36.09
C THR A 138 -38.81 39.57 -37.17
N ILE A 139 -39.00 38.26 -37.35
CA ILE A 139 -39.98 37.72 -38.31
C ILE A 139 -41.41 38.11 -37.92
N SER A 140 -41.77 38.01 -36.64
CA SER A 140 -43.11 38.36 -36.13
C SER A 140 -43.41 39.84 -36.38
N GLN A 141 -42.47 40.72 -36.04
CA GLN A 141 -42.61 42.16 -36.29
C GLN A 141 -42.68 42.49 -37.79
N LEU A 142 -41.96 41.77 -38.67
CA LEU A 142 -42.05 41.94 -40.12
C LEU A 142 -43.44 41.53 -40.64
N LEU A 143 -43.99 40.43 -40.12
CA LEU A 143 -45.33 39.96 -40.44
C LEU A 143 -46.40 40.97 -39.97
N ASP A 144 -46.25 41.53 -38.77
CA ASP A 144 -47.15 42.56 -38.24
C ASP A 144 -47.13 43.83 -39.09
N LEU A 145 -45.96 44.26 -39.57
CA LEU A 145 -45.84 45.39 -40.50
C LEU A 145 -46.52 45.12 -41.85
N LEU A 146 -46.33 43.93 -42.42
CA LEU A 146 -46.98 43.53 -43.68
C LEU A 146 -48.51 43.56 -43.54
N ASN A 147 -49.02 43.08 -42.40
CA ASN A 147 -50.46 43.07 -42.09
C ASN A 147 -51.02 44.47 -41.80
N SER A 148 -50.21 45.40 -41.28
CA SER A 148 -50.68 46.72 -40.86
C SER A 148 -50.69 47.78 -41.98
N THR A 149 -50.11 47.50 -43.16
CA THR A 149 -50.24 48.20 -44.47
C THR A 149 -50.29 49.76 -44.49
N THR A 150 -49.83 50.49 -43.46
CA THR A 150 -50.01 51.98 -43.41
C THR A 150 -48.80 52.83 -43.01
N HIS A 151 -47.66 52.27 -42.58
CA HIS A 151 -46.46 53.06 -42.25
C HIS A 151 -45.16 52.36 -42.73
N LEU A 152 -44.88 52.43 -44.04
CA LEU A 152 -43.92 51.53 -44.70
C LEU A 152 -42.48 52.06 -44.88
N SER A 153 -42.13 53.25 -44.36
CA SER A 153 -40.87 53.91 -44.78
C SER A 153 -39.68 53.69 -43.83
N GLN A 154 -39.77 54.06 -42.55
CA GLN A 154 -38.60 54.01 -41.65
C GLN A 154 -38.47 52.71 -40.84
N ASN A 155 -39.59 52.11 -40.42
CA ASN A 155 -39.54 50.86 -39.64
C ASN A 155 -39.10 49.67 -40.50
N SER A 156 -39.47 49.66 -41.78
CA SER A 156 -39.08 48.60 -42.73
C SER A 156 -37.56 48.53 -42.91
N GLU A 157 -36.88 49.67 -43.04
CA GLU A 157 -35.42 49.72 -43.24
C GLU A 157 -34.63 49.18 -42.04
N ASN A 158 -34.99 49.57 -40.82
CA ASN A 158 -34.33 49.08 -39.59
C ASN A 158 -34.53 47.58 -39.41
N MET A 159 -35.73 47.09 -39.72
CA MET A 159 -36.07 45.67 -39.60
C MET A 159 -35.45 44.80 -40.68
N ILE A 160 -35.38 45.29 -41.92
CA ILE A 160 -34.62 44.64 -42.99
C ILE A 160 -33.13 44.57 -42.61
N SER A 161 -32.61 45.61 -41.96
CA SER A 161 -31.23 45.63 -41.47
C SER A 161 -31.01 44.60 -40.36
N GLN A 162 -31.94 44.46 -39.41
CA GLN A 162 -31.90 43.42 -38.38
C GLN A 162 -32.02 42.01 -38.97
N ALA A 163 -32.94 41.79 -39.92
CA ALA A 163 -33.08 40.50 -40.59
C ALA A 163 -31.81 40.13 -41.37
N LYS A 164 -31.17 41.10 -42.04
CA LYS A 164 -29.87 40.91 -42.71
C LYS A 164 -28.77 40.56 -41.71
N HIS A 165 -28.74 41.22 -40.54
CA HIS A 165 -27.79 40.93 -39.48
C HIS A 165 -27.93 39.48 -39.00
N ILE A 166 -29.15 39.07 -38.64
CA ILE A 166 -29.45 37.70 -38.17
C ILE A 166 -29.09 36.65 -39.23
N LEU A 167 -29.34 36.94 -40.51
CA LEU A 167 -28.97 36.04 -41.62
C LEU A 167 -27.47 36.03 -41.94
N SER A 168 -26.73 37.08 -41.55
CA SER A 168 -25.29 37.19 -41.78
C SER A 168 -24.43 36.52 -40.70
N GLU A 169 -25.01 36.26 -39.53
CA GLU A 169 -24.32 35.56 -38.45
C GLU A 169 -24.10 34.09 -38.80
N ASP A 170 -22.83 33.65 -38.83
CA ASP A 170 -22.48 32.24 -39.01
C ASP A 170 -22.81 31.45 -37.74
N ILE A 171 -23.80 30.57 -37.80
CA ILE A 171 -24.26 29.75 -36.67
C ILE A 171 -23.15 28.77 -36.19
N THR A 172 -22.12 28.54 -37.00
CA THR A 172 -21.02 27.60 -36.68
C THR A 172 -20.28 27.99 -35.40
N HIS A 173 -20.19 29.29 -35.07
CA HIS A 173 -19.49 29.76 -33.87
C HIS A 173 -20.15 29.28 -32.56
N PHE A 174 -21.46 28.99 -32.56
CA PHE A 174 -22.14 28.40 -31.38
C PHE A 174 -21.67 26.98 -31.09
N PHE A 175 -20.96 26.35 -32.02
CA PHE A 175 -20.51 24.96 -31.92
C PHE A 175 -18.99 24.82 -31.91
N GLU A 176 -18.26 25.93 -31.89
CA GLU A 176 -16.82 25.90 -31.69
C GLU A 176 -16.50 25.23 -30.36
N ARG A 177 -15.63 24.22 -30.42
CA ARG A 177 -15.14 23.55 -29.22
C ARG A 177 -14.05 24.41 -28.60
N SER A 178 -14.04 24.49 -27.28
CA SER A 178 -12.86 24.96 -26.57
C SER A 178 -11.59 24.21 -27.06
N PRO A 179 -10.44 24.88 -27.23
CA PRO A 179 -9.21 24.27 -27.74
C PRO A 179 -8.73 23.03 -26.95
N CYS A 180 -9.19 22.84 -25.71
CA CYS A 180 -8.92 21.68 -24.89
C CYS A 180 -9.82 20.46 -25.18
N ASP A 181 -10.88 20.62 -25.98
CA ASP A 181 -11.83 19.58 -26.36
C ASP A 181 -11.66 19.11 -27.82
N GLU A 182 -10.66 19.65 -28.54
CA GLU A 182 -10.15 18.98 -29.74
C GLU A 182 -9.55 17.64 -29.29
N LYS A 183 -10.28 16.54 -29.57
CA LYS A 183 -9.70 15.20 -29.51
C LYS A 183 -8.37 15.29 -30.26
N PRO A 184 -7.21 14.96 -29.64
CA PRO A 184 -5.99 14.81 -30.39
C PRO A 184 -6.32 13.79 -31.48
N ARG A 185 -6.42 14.26 -32.72
CA ARG A 185 -6.60 13.36 -33.84
C ARG A 185 -5.37 12.47 -33.76
N LEU A 186 -5.57 11.17 -33.53
CA LEU A 186 -4.45 10.24 -33.66
C LEU A 186 -3.80 10.60 -35.00
N PRO A 187 -2.49 10.89 -35.04
CA PRO A 187 -1.82 11.11 -36.31
C PRO A 187 -2.21 9.92 -37.19
N LYS A 188 -2.78 10.20 -38.38
CA LYS A 188 -3.07 9.16 -39.36
C LYS A 188 -1.81 8.32 -39.42
N ILE A 189 -1.91 7.05 -39.01
CA ILE A 189 -0.78 6.14 -39.06
C ILE A 189 -0.45 6.01 -40.54
N LEU A 190 0.49 6.82 -41.00
CA LEU A 190 1.21 6.55 -42.22
C LEU A 190 2.02 5.32 -41.87
N ALA A 191 1.48 4.16 -42.26
CA ALA A 191 2.29 2.96 -42.40
C ALA A 191 3.35 3.30 -43.46
N SER A 192 4.44 3.94 -43.04
CA SER A 192 5.68 3.85 -43.78
C SER A 192 6.16 2.42 -43.57
N ASN A 193 6.44 1.77 -44.69
CA ASN A 193 6.90 0.39 -44.71
C ASN A 193 8.27 0.36 -44.02
N ILE A 194 8.30 0.18 -42.70
CA ILE A 194 9.55 0.00 -41.97
C ILE A 194 9.95 -1.46 -42.15
N THR A 195 10.86 -1.69 -43.10
CA THR A 195 11.53 -2.98 -43.27
C THR A 195 12.68 -3.05 -42.27
N VAL A 196 12.49 -3.70 -41.13
CA VAL A 196 13.60 -4.03 -40.22
C VAL A 196 14.19 -5.37 -40.65
N ALA A 197 15.36 -5.34 -41.29
CA ALA A 197 16.11 -6.54 -41.63
C ALA A 197 17.11 -6.87 -40.51
N CYS A 198 17.03 -8.08 -39.93
CA CYS A 198 17.96 -8.51 -38.87
C CYS A 198 19.36 -8.87 -39.40
N CYS A 199 19.51 -9.08 -40.72
CA CYS A 199 20.79 -9.34 -41.38
C CYS A 199 20.70 -9.10 -42.90
N LYS A 200 21.84 -9.18 -43.59
CA LYS A 200 21.95 -8.99 -45.05
C LYS A 200 21.08 -9.95 -45.88
N ASN A 201 20.71 -11.12 -45.34
CA ASN A 201 19.83 -12.08 -46.00
C ASN A 201 18.33 -11.78 -45.79
N CYS A 202 17.95 -10.92 -44.84
CA CYS A 202 16.55 -10.62 -44.52
C CYS A 202 16.04 -9.30 -45.13
N VAL A 203 16.83 -8.65 -45.99
CA VAL A 203 16.54 -7.32 -46.58
C VAL A 203 15.29 -7.28 -47.46
N HIS A 204 14.80 -8.43 -47.96
CA HIS A 204 13.69 -8.48 -48.91
C HIS A 204 12.38 -9.03 -48.33
N ASN A 205 12.31 -9.34 -47.03
CA ASN A 205 11.08 -9.81 -46.40
C ASN A 205 10.36 -8.63 -45.73
N GLU A 206 9.27 -8.17 -46.32
CA GLU A 206 8.37 -7.19 -45.70
C GLU A 206 7.66 -7.82 -44.50
N ILE A 207 7.90 -7.29 -43.31
CA ILE A 207 7.12 -7.62 -42.12
C ILE A 207 6.11 -6.49 -41.91
N LYS A 208 4.82 -6.77 -42.11
CA LYS A 208 3.73 -5.84 -41.80
C LYS A 208 3.48 -5.86 -40.30
N LEU A 209 3.95 -4.83 -39.59
CA LEU A 209 3.60 -4.63 -38.19
C LEU A 209 2.25 -3.90 -38.13
N PHE A 210 1.21 -4.60 -37.68
CA PHE A 210 -0.04 -3.98 -37.27
C PHE A 210 0.08 -3.66 -35.77
N THR A 211 0.12 -2.38 -35.44
CA THR A 211 -0.03 -1.90 -34.05
C THR A 211 -1.47 -1.46 -33.85
N TYR A 212 -2.16 -2.09 -32.89
CA TYR A 212 -3.53 -1.78 -32.47
C TYR A 212 -3.63 -0.42 -31.75
#